data_AF-A0A430SC79-F1
#
_entry.id   AF-A0A430SC79-F1
#
_cell.length_a   1.000
_cell.length_b   1.000
_cell.length_c   1.000
_cell.angle_alpha   90.00
_cell.angle_beta   90.00
_cell.angle_gamma   90.00
#
_symmetry.space_group_name_H-M   'P 1'
#
loop_
_entity.id
_entity.type
_entity.pdbx_description
1 polymer ?
#
loop_
_entity_poly.entity_id
_entity_poly.type
_entity_poly.pdbx_seq_one_letter_code
_entity_poly.pdbx_strand_id
1 'polypeptide(L)'
;GTLLAWVVAVNTSPMYPARELGPQLRDLGARGLVLLDLLLPRDQGVKAESPVGVLVRTGIQDYLPFPTNLLYPLMLKRKGQAPRSLEGTPWRAFLKPGNHQPVTLDLDDLALLQYTGGTTGVAKGAMLTHRHLSSNAPQVRSSIPDYQTAEAVALEAIP
;
A
#
# COMPACT_ATOMS: atom_id res chain seq x y z
N GLY A 1 4.96 -8.80 -3.22
CA GLY A 1 3.61 -9.09 -3.74
C GLY A 1 3.46 -8.57 -5.14
N THR A 2 3.20 -7.27 -5.28
CA THR A 2 3.01 -6.57 -6.56
C THR A 2 4.15 -6.80 -7.57
N LEU A 3 5.40 -6.63 -7.13
CA LEU A 3 6.60 -6.83 -7.96
C LEU A 3 6.75 -8.25 -8.53
N LEU A 4 6.14 -9.26 -7.90
CA LEU A 4 6.19 -10.65 -8.36
C LEU A 4 5.01 -11.01 -9.28
N ALA A 5 3.96 -10.19 -9.28
CA ALA A 5 2.70 -10.46 -9.96
C ALA A 5 2.52 -9.61 -11.23
N TRP A 6 3.59 -8.96 -11.72
CA TRP A 6 3.54 -7.97 -12.82
C TRP A 6 2.48 -6.88 -12.58
N VAL A 7 2.42 -6.40 -11.33
CA VAL A 7 1.55 -5.30 -10.92
C VAL A 7 2.39 -4.09 -10.57
N VAL A 8 2.08 -2.96 -11.19
CA VAL A 8 2.67 -1.66 -10.87
C VAL A 8 2.18 -1.22 -9.49
N ALA A 9 3.10 -1.08 -8.55
CA ALA A 9 2.79 -0.56 -7.23
C ALA A 9 2.57 0.96 -7.30
N VAL A 10 1.66 1.47 -6.47
CA VAL A 10 1.47 2.92 -6.30
C VAL A 10 1.27 3.17 -4.82
N ASN A 11 2.16 3.96 -4.23
CA ASN A 11 2.02 4.40 -2.85
C ASN A 11 1.23 5.71 -2.85
N THR A 12 0.09 5.71 -2.16
CA THR A 12 -0.72 6.91 -1.93
C THR A 12 -0.73 7.23 -0.46
N SER A 13 -0.59 8.51 -0.11
CA SER A 13 -0.72 8.91 1.28
C SER A 13 -2.17 8.70 1.73
N PRO A 14 -2.39 8.04 2.88
CA PRO A 14 -3.72 7.90 3.46
C PRO A 14 -4.32 9.23 3.93
N MET A 15 -3.49 10.28 4.05
CA MET A 15 -3.91 11.61 4.47
C MET A 15 -4.58 12.39 3.33
N TYR A 16 -4.53 11.90 2.10
CA TYR A 16 -5.22 12.55 1.00
C TYR A 16 -6.73 12.47 1.19
N PRO A 17 -7.44 13.61 1.09
CA PRO A 17 -8.89 13.61 1.18
C PRO A 17 -9.46 12.88 -0.04
N ALA A 18 -10.64 12.27 0.11
CA ALA A 18 -11.25 11.46 -0.95
C ALA A 18 -11.40 12.20 -2.30
N ARG A 19 -11.68 13.51 -2.26
CA ARG A 19 -11.78 14.38 -3.45
C ARG A 19 -10.48 14.47 -4.27
N GLU A 20 -9.33 14.20 -3.66
CA GLU A 20 -8.01 14.17 -4.32
C GLU A 20 -7.64 12.73 -4.70
N LEU A 21 -7.99 11.75 -3.86
CA LEU A 21 -7.74 10.34 -4.11
C LEU A 21 -8.55 9.79 -5.30
N GLY A 22 -9.80 10.19 -5.47
CA GLY A 22 -10.66 9.75 -6.58
C GLY A 22 -10.06 10.04 -7.97
N PRO A 23 -9.75 11.31 -8.30
CA PRO A 23 -9.06 11.66 -9.54
C PRO A 23 -7.75 10.90 -9.77
N GLN A 24 -6.94 10.73 -8.71
CA GLN A 24 -5.69 9.99 -8.79
C GLN A 24 -5.91 8.50 -9.12
N LEU A 25 -6.87 7.83 -8.47
CA LEU A 25 -7.19 6.43 -8.75
C LEU A 25 -7.72 6.23 -10.18
N ARG A 26 -8.43 7.23 -10.72
CA ARG A 26 -8.90 7.23 -12.13
C ARG A 26 -7.76 7.42 -13.12
N ASP A 27 -6.88 8.39 -12.87
CA ASP A 27 -5.67 8.65 -13.66
C ASP A 27 -4.77 7.40 -13.73
N LEU A 28 -4.65 6.70 -12.60
CA LEU A 28 -3.92 5.43 -12.48
C LEU A 28 -4.57 4.25 -13.21
N GLY A 29 -5.86 4.31 -13.52
CA GLY A 29 -6.63 3.14 -13.92
C GLY A 29 -6.58 2.01 -12.87
N ALA A 30 -6.55 2.37 -11.58
CA ALA A 30 -6.27 1.45 -10.49
C ALA A 30 -7.25 0.26 -10.46
N ARG A 31 -6.72 -0.96 -10.45
CA ARG A 31 -7.52 -2.21 -10.41
C ARG A 31 -7.69 -2.80 -9.02
N GLY A 32 -6.73 -2.52 -8.14
CA GLY A 32 -6.71 -2.99 -6.76
C GLY A 32 -6.30 -1.90 -5.79
N LEU A 33 -6.81 -1.95 -4.57
CA LEU A 33 -6.46 -1.06 -3.48
C LEU A 33 -6.27 -1.86 -2.19
N VAL A 34 -5.13 -1.68 -1.53
CA VAL A 34 -4.85 -2.20 -0.19
C VAL A 34 -4.87 -1.02 0.76
N LEU A 35 -5.65 -1.10 1.84
CA LEU A 35 -5.84 0.02 2.74
C LEU A 35 -5.97 -0.42 4.21
N LEU A 36 -5.51 0.46 5.11
CA LEU A 36 -5.71 0.31 6.54
C LEU A 36 -7.11 0.82 6.94
N ASP A 37 -7.90 -0.02 7.59
CA ASP A 37 -9.31 0.25 7.93
C ASP A 37 -9.51 1.54 8.76
N LEU A 38 -8.51 1.95 9.55
CA LEU A 38 -8.53 3.18 10.34
C LEU A 38 -8.33 4.46 9.51
N LEU A 39 -7.64 4.32 8.38
CA LEU A 39 -7.24 5.42 7.50
C LEU A 39 -8.18 5.57 6.30
N LEU A 40 -9.26 4.82 6.31
CA LEU A 40 -10.32 4.95 5.35
C LEU A 40 -10.83 6.41 5.36
N PRO A 41 -10.94 7.05 4.20
CA PRO A 41 -11.72 8.27 4.11
C PRO A 41 -13.08 8.00 4.74
N ARG A 42 -13.50 8.87 5.66
CA ARG A 42 -14.74 8.65 6.43
C ARG A 42 -15.97 8.59 5.50
N ASP A 43 -15.81 9.08 4.28
CA ASP A 43 -16.74 9.01 3.19
C ASP A 43 -16.52 7.75 2.32
N GLN A 44 -17.60 7.00 2.08
CA GLN A 44 -17.63 5.81 1.22
C GLN A 44 -17.40 6.14 -0.27
N GLY A 45 -17.07 7.39 -0.60
CA GLY A 45 -16.99 7.93 -1.97
C GLY A 45 -15.90 7.30 -2.83
N VAL A 46 -14.86 6.72 -2.22
CA VAL A 46 -13.75 6.08 -2.95
C VAL A 46 -14.25 4.94 -3.86
N LYS A 47 -15.28 4.18 -3.46
CA LYS A 47 -15.85 3.13 -4.32
C LYS A 47 -16.69 3.67 -5.48
N ALA A 48 -17.40 4.78 -5.26
CA ALA A 48 -18.24 5.38 -6.30
C ALA A 48 -17.40 6.06 -7.38
N GLU A 49 -16.21 6.53 -7.01
CA GLU A 49 -15.35 7.34 -7.85
C GLU A 49 -14.19 6.58 -8.52
N SER A 50 -14.02 5.30 -8.22
CA SER A 50 -12.83 4.53 -8.60
C SER A 50 -13.14 3.25 -9.39
N PRO A 51 -12.35 2.92 -10.41
CA PRO A 51 -12.44 1.65 -11.15
C PRO A 51 -11.92 0.43 -10.37
N VAL A 52 -11.62 0.57 -9.07
CA VAL A 52 -11.05 -0.49 -8.22
C VAL A 52 -12.04 -1.65 -8.06
N GLY A 53 -11.71 -2.78 -8.68
CA GLY A 53 -12.48 -4.03 -8.56
C GLY A 53 -12.06 -4.88 -7.36
N VAL A 54 -10.82 -4.73 -6.88
CA VAL A 54 -10.27 -5.52 -5.76
C VAL A 54 -9.92 -4.62 -4.58
N LEU A 55 -10.68 -4.75 -3.48
CA LEU A 55 -10.41 -4.03 -2.24
C LEU A 55 -9.88 -4.99 -1.18
N VAL A 56 -8.65 -4.76 -0.71
CA VAL A 56 -8.04 -5.53 0.40
C VAL A 56 -7.98 -4.65 1.65
N ARG A 57 -8.55 -5.18 2.73
CA ARG A 57 -8.74 -4.50 4.02
C ARG A 57 -7.72 -5.02 5.01
N THR A 58 -6.81 -4.17 5.46
CA THR A 58 -5.90 -4.50 6.56
C THR A 58 -6.27 -3.72 7.81
N GLY A 59 -6.07 -4.32 8.97
CA GLY A 59 -6.28 -3.67 10.26
C GLY A 59 -5.10 -3.91 11.20
N ILE A 60 -4.94 -3.04 12.19
CA ILE A 60 -3.89 -3.20 13.20
C ILE A 60 -4.02 -4.55 13.92
N GLN A 61 -5.25 -5.03 14.13
CA GLN A 61 -5.53 -6.33 14.73
C GLN A 61 -4.94 -7.54 13.99
N ASP A 62 -4.62 -7.42 12.69
CA ASP A 62 -4.15 -8.55 11.90
C ASP A 62 -2.76 -9.05 12.33
N TYR A 63 -1.98 -8.16 12.96
CA TYR A 63 -0.61 -8.39 13.41
C TYR A 63 -0.44 -8.31 14.93
N LEU A 64 -1.52 -8.06 15.68
CA LEU A 64 -1.48 -8.11 17.14
C LEU A 64 -1.46 -9.56 17.65
N PRO A 65 -0.73 -9.87 18.74
CA PRO A 65 -0.75 -11.20 19.33
C PRO A 65 -2.11 -11.51 19.95
N PHE A 66 -2.46 -12.79 20.05
CA PHE A 66 -3.62 -13.20 20.86
C PHE A 66 -3.34 -12.92 22.35
N PRO A 67 -4.30 -12.39 23.13
CA PRO A 67 -5.69 -12.05 22.78
C PRO A 67 -5.91 -10.58 22.36
N THR A 68 -4.84 -9.79 22.28
CA THR A 68 -4.93 -8.35 21.98
C THR A 68 -5.59 -8.07 20.62
N ASN A 69 -5.40 -8.94 19.63
CA ASN A 69 -6.10 -8.88 18.35
C ASN A 69 -7.63 -8.93 18.46
N LEU A 70 -8.19 -9.66 19.44
CA LEU A 70 -9.63 -9.77 19.64
C LEU A 70 -10.18 -8.60 20.45
N LEU A 71 -9.42 -8.12 21.43
CA LEU A 71 -9.82 -7.00 22.29
C LEU A 71 -9.74 -5.64 21.57
N TYR A 72 -8.80 -5.49 20.62
CA TYR A 72 -8.54 -4.24 19.94
C TYR A 72 -9.77 -3.69 19.16
N PRO A 73 -10.49 -4.49 18.34
CA PRO A 73 -11.73 -4.05 17.71
C PRO A 73 -12.83 -3.67 18.71
N LEU A 74 -12.94 -4.38 19.83
CA LEU A 74 -13.89 -4.03 20.90
C LEU A 74 -13.56 -2.68 21.53
N MET A 75 -12.27 -2.42 21.78
CA MET A 75 -11.80 -1.14 22.32
C MET A 75 -12.10 0.01 21.35
N LEU A 76 -11.81 -0.16 20.06
CA LEU A 76 -12.15 0.81 19.01
C LEU A 76 -13.65 1.11 18.97
N LYS A 77 -14.48 0.06 19.07
CA LYS A 77 -15.94 0.21 19.13
C LYS A 77 -16.40 1.00 20.36
N ARG A 78 -15.82 0.72 21.54
CA ARG A 78 -16.09 1.48 22.77
C ARG A 78 -15.66 2.94 22.67
N LYS A 79 -14.56 3.22 21.98
CA LYS A 79 -14.06 4.59 21.74
C LYS A 79 -14.80 5.33 20.61
N GLY A 80 -15.78 4.70 19.96
CA GLY A 80 -16.47 5.28 18.80
C GLY A 80 -15.58 5.45 17.56
N GLN A 81 -14.42 4.78 17.53
CA GLN A 81 -13.41 4.84 16.48
C GLN A 81 -13.40 3.57 15.62
N ALA A 82 -14.40 2.69 15.77
CA ALA A 82 -14.53 1.51 14.93
C ALA A 82 -14.59 1.91 13.45
N PRO A 83 -13.76 1.30 12.58
CA PRO A 83 -13.87 1.49 11.15
C PRO A 83 -15.31 1.24 10.69
N ARG A 84 -15.82 2.08 9.78
CA ARG A 84 -17.09 1.76 9.09
C ARG A 84 -16.87 0.49 8.28
N SER A 85 -17.89 -0.36 8.21
CA SER A 85 -17.82 -1.58 7.42
C SER A 85 -17.61 -1.22 5.95
N LEU A 86 -16.41 -1.49 5.43
CA LEU A 86 -16.21 -1.60 3.99
C LEU A 86 -16.21 -3.07 3.59
N GLU A 87 -16.94 -3.36 2.52
CA GLU A 87 -16.87 -4.66 1.87
C GLU A 87 -15.55 -4.77 1.11
N GLY A 88 -14.81 -5.85 1.36
CA GLY A 88 -13.53 -6.16 0.72
C GLY A 88 -12.93 -7.44 1.31
N THR A 89 -11.85 -7.92 0.72
CA THR A 89 -11.15 -9.12 1.18
C THR A 89 -10.32 -8.78 2.43
N PRO A 90 -10.50 -9.48 3.57
CA PRO A 90 -9.64 -9.29 4.73
C PRO A 90 -8.19 -9.65 4.41
N TRP A 91 -7.25 -8.88 4.94
CA TRP A 91 -5.81 -9.02 4.68
C TRP A 91 -5.28 -10.43 4.95
N ARG A 92 -5.62 -11.01 6.10
CA ARG A 92 -5.19 -12.37 6.46
C ARG A 92 -5.75 -13.44 5.51
N ALA A 93 -6.92 -13.20 4.92
CA ALA A 93 -7.50 -14.08 3.92
C ALA A 93 -6.81 -13.91 2.55
N PHE A 94 -6.47 -12.66 2.19
CA PHE A 94 -5.72 -12.34 0.98
C PHE A 94 -4.31 -12.93 0.97
N LEU A 95 -3.64 -12.96 2.13
CA LEU A 95 -2.30 -13.54 2.28
C LEU A 95 -2.25 -15.07 2.29
N LYS A 96 -3.40 -15.76 2.31
CA LYS A 96 -3.39 -17.23 2.31
C LYS A 96 -2.67 -17.73 1.04
N PRO A 97 -1.81 -18.75 1.16
CA PRO A 97 -1.13 -19.32 0.01
C PRO A 97 -2.15 -19.72 -1.06
N GLY A 98 -1.89 -19.29 -2.29
CA GLY A 98 -2.68 -19.61 -3.47
C GLY A 98 -1.79 -20.15 -4.58
N ASN A 99 -2.42 -20.74 -5.59
CA ASN A 99 -1.71 -21.15 -6.79
C ASN A 99 -1.38 -19.90 -7.61
N HIS A 100 -0.11 -19.53 -7.65
CA HIS A 100 0.39 -18.39 -8.40
C HIS A 100 1.19 -18.90 -9.59
N GLN A 101 0.92 -18.35 -10.77
CA GLN A 101 1.72 -18.64 -11.95
C GLN A 101 2.86 -17.61 -12.01
N PRO A 102 4.11 -18.05 -12.21
CA PRO A 102 5.20 -17.14 -12.48
C PRO A 102 4.87 -16.28 -13.71
N VAL A 103 5.06 -14.97 -13.58
CA VAL A 103 4.92 -14.04 -14.70
C VAL A 103 6.32 -13.67 -15.19
N THR A 104 6.51 -13.65 -16.51
CA THR A 104 7.75 -13.17 -17.12
C THR A 104 7.81 -11.64 -16.99
N LEU A 105 8.93 -11.13 -16.49
CA LEU A 105 9.17 -9.71 -16.20
C LEU A 105 10.50 -9.29 -16.85
N ASP A 106 10.53 -8.11 -17.45
CA ASP A 106 11.77 -7.44 -17.85
C ASP A 106 12.22 -6.42 -16.79
N LEU A 107 13.52 -6.11 -16.73
CA LEU A 107 14.03 -5.06 -15.86
C LEU A 107 13.52 -3.66 -16.27
N ASP A 108 13.16 -3.48 -17.54
CA ASP A 108 12.64 -2.22 -18.05
C ASP A 108 11.11 -2.10 -17.93
N ASP A 109 10.44 -3.14 -17.42
CA ASP A 109 9.02 -3.07 -17.06
C ASP A 109 8.80 -2.10 -15.89
N LEU A 110 7.65 -1.42 -15.92
CA LEU A 110 7.23 -0.49 -14.88
C LEU A 110 6.91 -1.26 -13.59
N ALA A 111 7.52 -0.85 -12.47
CA ALA A 111 7.38 -1.51 -11.17
C ALA A 111 6.62 -0.64 -10.15
N LEU A 112 6.83 0.68 -10.19
CA LEU A 112 6.32 1.62 -9.19
C LEU A 112 6.01 2.98 -9.83
N LEU A 113 4.86 3.56 -9.48
CA LEU A 113 4.56 4.97 -9.70
C LEU A 113 4.63 5.70 -8.36
N GLN A 114 5.57 6.62 -8.22
CA GLN A 114 5.68 7.45 -7.04
C GLN A 114 5.07 8.83 -7.32
N TYR A 115 3.86 9.07 -6.80
CA TYR A 115 3.25 10.39 -6.92
C TYR A 115 3.94 11.37 -5.97
N THR A 116 4.20 12.56 -6.50
CA THR A 116 4.76 13.68 -5.74
C THR A 116 3.90 14.92 -5.96
N GLY A 117 3.64 15.64 -4.88
CA GLY A 117 2.91 16.90 -4.92
C GLY A 117 3.81 18.00 -5.48
N GLY A 118 3.56 18.42 -6.72
CA GLY A 118 4.13 19.65 -7.24
C GLY A 118 3.40 20.87 -6.68
N THR A 119 4.10 22.01 -6.57
CA THR A 119 3.50 23.31 -6.16
C THR A 119 2.44 23.82 -7.15
N THR A 120 2.34 23.21 -8.33
CA THR A 120 1.42 23.57 -9.42
C THR A 120 0.05 22.90 -9.34
N GLY A 121 -0.24 22.16 -8.26
CA GLY A 121 -1.59 21.69 -7.91
C GLY A 121 -1.99 20.32 -8.48
N VAL A 122 -1.27 19.77 -9.46
CA VAL A 122 -1.49 18.41 -9.97
C VAL A 122 -0.31 17.53 -9.60
N ALA A 123 -0.57 16.45 -8.85
CA ALA A 123 0.45 15.48 -8.49
C ALA A 123 0.93 14.72 -9.74
N LYS A 124 2.24 14.50 -9.85
CA LYS A 124 2.85 13.76 -10.97
C LYS A 124 3.50 12.49 -10.45
N GLY A 125 3.27 11.38 -11.16
CA GLY A 125 3.89 10.09 -10.88
C GLY A 125 5.27 9.97 -11.53
N ALA A 126 6.31 9.78 -10.73
CA ALA A 126 7.60 9.34 -11.23
C ALA A 126 7.52 7.84 -11.59
N MET A 127 7.89 7.49 -12.82
CA MET A 127 7.88 6.13 -13.33
C MET A 127 9.17 5.39 -12.97
N LEU A 128 9.05 4.35 -12.14
CA LEU A 128 10.18 3.56 -11.68
C LEU A 128 10.07 2.13 -12.20
N THR A 129 11.07 1.67 -12.95
CA THR A 129 11.15 0.32 -13.47
C THR A 129 11.77 -0.64 -12.45
N HIS A 130 11.71 -1.94 -12.74
CA HIS A 130 12.42 -2.97 -11.96
C HIS A 130 13.92 -2.69 -11.88
N ARG A 131 14.53 -2.16 -12.94
CA ARG A 131 15.93 -1.73 -12.99
C ARG A 131 16.24 -0.62 -12.00
N HIS A 132 15.37 0.40 -11.90
CA HIS A 132 15.55 1.50 -10.95
C HIS A 132 15.56 0.98 -9.50
N LEU A 133 14.62 0.12 -9.14
CA LEU A 133 14.51 -0.44 -7.79
C LEU A 133 15.69 -1.37 -7.45
N SER A 134 16.03 -2.28 -8.37
CA SER A 134 17.12 -3.24 -8.19
C SER A 134 18.50 -2.59 -8.15
N SER A 135 18.66 -1.44 -8.81
CA SER A 135 19.91 -0.66 -8.79
C SER A 135 20.02 0.24 -7.56
N ASN A 136 18.90 0.77 -7.06
CA ASN A 136 18.88 1.62 -5.88
C ASN A 136 19.27 0.87 -4.59
N ALA A 137 18.74 -0.34 -4.38
CA ALA A 137 19.03 -1.13 -3.18
C ALA A 137 20.54 -1.35 -2.90
N PRO A 138 21.38 -1.82 -3.86
CA PRO A 138 22.81 -1.96 -3.62
C PRO A 138 23.54 -0.62 -3.48
N GLN A 139 23.09 0.45 -4.16
CA GLN A 139 23.68 1.78 -4.00
C GLN A 139 23.48 2.31 -2.57
N VAL A 140 22.25 2.23 -2.06
CA VAL A 140 21.93 2.62 -0.68
C VAL A 140 22.75 1.79 0.30
N ARG A 141 22.80 0.47 0.10
CA ARG A 141 23.62 -0.43 0.92
C ARG A 141 25.09 -0.02 0.93
N SER A 142 25.67 0.30 -0.22
CA SER A 142 27.08 0.72 -0.31
C SER A 142 27.35 2.08 0.32
N SER A 143 26.32 2.90 0.47
CA SER A 143 26.44 4.25 1.04
C SER A 143 26.42 4.25 2.57
N ILE A 144 26.04 3.14 3.21
CA ILE A 144 26.00 2.98 4.66
C ILE A 144 27.28 2.23 5.09
N PRO A 145 28.23 2.92 5.76
CA PRO A 145 29.42 2.26 6.30
C PRO A 145 29.03 1.14 7.26
N ASP A 146 29.78 0.03 7.23
CA ASP A 146 29.62 -1.11 8.14
C ASP A 146 28.23 -1.81 8.13
N TYR A 147 27.46 -1.66 7.05
CA TYR A 147 26.15 -2.32 6.92
C TYR A 147 26.28 -3.85 6.83
N GLN A 148 25.99 -4.54 7.95
CA GLN A 148 25.94 -5.99 8.02
C GLN A 148 24.49 -6.48 7.89
N THR A 149 24.16 -7.08 6.73
CA THR A 149 22.78 -7.46 6.36
C THR A 149 22.08 -8.38 7.38
N ALA A 150 22.82 -9.19 8.13
CA ALA A 150 22.25 -10.12 9.10
C ALA A 150 21.89 -9.47 10.46
N GLU A 151 22.49 -8.32 10.79
CA GLU A 151 22.38 -7.70 12.13
C GLU A 151 21.83 -6.27 12.09
N ALA A 152 21.74 -5.66 10.90
CA ALA A 152 21.29 -4.30 10.75
C ALA A 152 19.79 -4.15 11.10
N VAL A 153 19.50 -3.26 12.04
CA VAL A 153 18.15 -2.79 12.35
C VAL A 153 17.98 -1.41 11.72
N ALA A 154 17.09 -1.29 10.74
CA ALA A 154 16.72 -0.02 10.15
C ALA A 154 15.47 0.54 10.82
N LEU A 155 15.55 1.79 11.30
CA LEU A 155 14.38 2.55 11.70
C LEU A 155 13.96 3.42 10.52
N GLU A 156 12.83 3.08 9.89
CA GLU A 156 12.27 3.84 8.79
C GLU A 156 11.08 4.66 9.28
N ALA A 157 11.13 5.97 9.05
CA ALA A 157 9.99 6.87 9.21
C ALA A 157 9.64 7.40 7.82
N ILE A 158 8.71 6.74 7.14
CA ILE A 158 8.19 7.16 5.83
C ILE A 158 6.74 7.66 6.03
N PRO A 159 6.38 8.86 5.53
CA PRO A 159 5.02 9.39 5.60
C PRO A 159 4.02 8.73 4.64
#